data_AF-A0A3M1TLT5-F1
#
_entry.id   AF-A0A3M1TLT5-F1
#
_cell.length_a   1.000
_cell.length_b   1.000
_cell.length_c   1.000
_cell.angle_alpha   90.00
_cell.angle_beta   90.00
_cell.angle_gamma   90.00
#
_symmetry.space_group_name_H-M   'P 1'
#
loop_
_entity.id
_entity.type
_entity.pdbx_description
1 polymer ?
#
loop_
_entity_poly.entity_id
_entity_poly.type
_entity_poly.pdbx_seq_one_letter_code
_entity_poly.pdbx_strand_id
1 'polypeptide(L)'
;MTRAAALRALAPLALACACACPAQRPAVGARQPGATAPSRPGSGNGTDGTPPTAATPGRTGSAPNGAGAGPAAGAQGDGALPAAGPAGPGAAGPAPRRPRIPEPEEGRNQLDLLPTRPLRVGSARLVAWIADREPSRRLGLMHVDRMPEDRGMLFVYPRAGRRAFWMRNTRIPLSLAYVRADGVIDQILDMEPFDLRSHPSRTAVQFVLEVNQGWFRRHEVRVGDRVEGLQGLRGH
;
A
#
# COMPACT_ATOMS: atom_id res chain seq x y z
N MET A 1 -49.04 -45.18 -14.02
CA MET A 1 -49.30 -46.33 -13.11
C MET A 1 -48.21 -47.36 -13.39
N THR A 2 -47.08 -47.29 -12.66
CA THR A 2 -46.65 -48.25 -11.59
C THR A 2 -46.40 -49.67 -12.12
N ARG A 3 -45.28 -50.37 -11.92
CA ARG A 3 -44.08 -50.19 -11.08
C ARG A 3 -43.09 -51.29 -11.53
N ALA A 4 -41.82 -50.98 -11.74
CA ALA A 4 -40.77 -51.96 -12.06
C ALA A 4 -39.79 -52.14 -10.88
N ALA A 5 -39.58 -53.41 -10.53
CA ALA A 5 -38.44 -54.05 -9.88
C ALA A 5 -37.64 -53.27 -8.81
N ALA A 6 -37.79 -53.71 -7.56
CA ALA A 6 -36.82 -53.45 -6.49
C ALA A 6 -35.64 -54.43 -6.62
N LEU A 7 -34.42 -53.89 -6.81
CA LEU A 7 -33.16 -54.63 -6.74
C LEU A 7 -32.41 -54.28 -5.44
N ARG A 8 -31.85 -55.32 -4.81
CA ARG A 8 -31.02 -55.33 -3.60
C ARG A 8 -29.75 -54.46 -3.69
N ALA A 9 -29.37 -53.82 -2.58
CA ALA A 9 -28.00 -53.54 -2.17
C ALA A 9 -27.99 -53.40 -0.63
N LEU A 10 -27.46 -54.37 0.12
CA LEU A 10 -26.09 -54.48 0.63
C LEU A 10 -25.74 -53.48 1.75
N ALA A 11 -25.37 -54.04 2.90
CA ALA A 11 -25.14 -53.44 4.21
C ALA A 11 -23.88 -52.54 4.31
N PRO A 12 -23.75 -51.75 5.40
CA PRO A 12 -22.46 -51.37 5.94
C PRO A 12 -22.29 -51.92 7.37
N LEU A 13 -21.33 -52.83 7.56
CA LEU A 13 -20.69 -53.05 8.87
C LEU A 13 -19.19 -52.77 8.67
N ALA A 14 -18.81 -51.52 8.88
CA ALA A 14 -17.41 -51.11 8.85
C ALA A 14 -16.74 -51.54 10.16
N LEU A 15 -15.83 -52.48 9.99
CA LEU A 15 -14.91 -53.06 10.95
C LEU A 15 -13.96 -51.98 11.50
N ALA A 16 -13.87 -51.88 12.82
CA ALA A 16 -12.87 -51.10 13.53
C ALA A 16 -11.48 -51.69 13.28
N CYS A 17 -10.53 -50.85 12.87
CA CYS A 17 -9.11 -51.21 12.82
C CYS A 17 -8.33 -50.24 13.73
N ALA A 18 -8.08 -50.69 14.95
CA ALA A 18 -7.15 -50.06 15.89
C ALA A 18 -5.75 -50.64 15.63
N CYS A 19 -4.85 -49.85 15.06
CA CYS A 19 -3.42 -50.16 15.06
C CYS A 19 -2.75 -49.37 16.20
N ALA A 20 -2.50 -50.10 17.29
CA ALA A 20 -1.63 -49.72 18.37
C ALA A 20 -0.17 -49.67 17.88
N CYS A 21 0.51 -48.57 18.17
CA CYS A 21 1.95 -48.39 17.92
C CYS A 21 2.69 -48.61 19.24
N PRO A 22 3.58 -49.62 19.38
CA PRO A 22 4.28 -49.89 20.62
C PRO A 22 5.52 -48.99 20.78
N ALA A 23 5.55 -48.23 21.87
CA ALA A 23 6.73 -47.60 22.43
C ALA A 23 7.59 -48.63 23.18
N GLN A 24 8.93 -48.54 23.05
CA GLN A 24 10.02 -49.06 23.93
C GLN A 24 11.34 -49.10 23.12
N ARG A 25 12.57 -48.69 23.52
CA ARG A 25 13.33 -48.55 24.80
C ARG A 25 14.57 -47.60 24.58
N PRO A 26 15.67 -47.62 25.37
CA PRO A 26 15.95 -46.73 26.51
C PRO A 26 17.27 -45.89 26.37
N ALA A 27 17.57 -45.08 27.39
CA ALA A 27 18.70 -44.17 27.52
C ALA A 27 20.05 -44.82 27.88
N VAL A 28 21.18 -44.27 27.41
CA VAL A 28 22.53 -44.40 28.03
C VAL A 28 23.44 -43.16 27.77
N GLY A 29 24.04 -42.61 28.85
CA GLY A 29 25.40 -42.00 28.94
C GLY A 29 25.57 -40.51 28.55
N ALA A 30 25.67 -39.52 29.46
CA ALA A 30 26.73 -39.17 30.42
C ALA A 30 27.94 -38.38 29.85
N ARG A 31 28.12 -37.13 30.35
CA ARG A 31 29.36 -36.37 30.73
C ARG A 31 30.52 -36.21 29.69
N GLN A 32 31.31 -35.12 29.56
CA GLN A 32 31.47 -33.77 30.13
C GLN A 32 32.55 -33.00 29.26
N PRO A 33 33.18 -31.85 29.65
CA PRO A 33 33.58 -30.72 28.78
C PRO A 33 35.07 -30.67 28.38
N GLY A 34 35.47 -29.69 27.53
CA GLY A 34 36.87 -29.29 27.37
C GLY A 34 37.17 -28.29 26.24
N ALA A 35 37.93 -27.27 26.62
CA ALA A 35 38.59 -26.17 25.88
C ALA A 35 39.14 -26.52 24.47
N THR A 36 39.39 -25.57 23.55
CA THR A 36 40.55 -24.65 23.57
C THR A 36 40.48 -23.67 22.40
N ALA A 37 40.80 -22.39 22.65
CA ALA A 37 41.07 -21.35 21.65
C ALA A 37 42.54 -21.40 21.20
N PRO A 38 42.89 -20.88 20.00
CA PRO A 38 44.08 -20.06 19.95
C PRO A 38 43.95 -18.76 19.11
N SER A 39 44.38 -17.68 19.78
CA SER A 39 45.07 -16.45 19.38
C SER A 39 45.31 -16.09 17.89
N ARG A 40 45.04 -14.81 17.59
CA ARG A 40 45.63 -13.98 16.49
C ARG A 40 47.14 -13.77 16.74
N PRO A 41 47.99 -13.39 15.75
CA PRO A 41 48.06 -12.00 15.26
C PRO A 41 48.42 -11.85 13.75
N GLY A 42 48.29 -10.64 13.20
CA GLY A 42 48.81 -10.33 11.86
C GLY A 42 48.27 -9.02 11.28
N SER A 43 48.82 -7.91 11.74
CA SER A 43 48.65 -6.56 11.18
C SER A 43 49.58 -6.39 9.98
N GLY A 44 49.10 -5.82 8.87
CA GLY A 44 49.91 -5.53 7.68
C GLY A 44 49.35 -4.31 6.95
N ASN A 45 49.95 -3.16 7.21
CA ASN A 45 49.75 -1.92 6.45
C ASN A 45 50.33 -2.08 5.04
N GLY A 46 49.51 -1.84 4.02
CA GLY A 46 49.95 -1.63 2.64
C GLY A 46 49.64 -0.19 2.24
N THR A 47 50.67 0.65 2.21
CA THR A 47 50.68 1.96 1.59
C THR A 47 51.20 1.84 0.16
N ASP A 48 50.35 2.18 -0.80
CA ASP A 48 50.71 2.67 -2.14
C ASP A 48 49.66 3.74 -2.44
N GLY A 49 49.96 5.00 -2.75
CA GLY A 49 51.03 5.47 -3.59
C GLY A 49 50.39 5.98 -4.88
N THR A 50 50.21 7.31 -4.99
CA THR A 50 50.13 8.15 -6.21
C THR A 50 48.85 9.00 -6.37
N PRO A 51 48.97 10.35 -6.41
CA PRO A 51 48.00 11.30 -6.95
C PRO A 51 48.31 11.58 -8.45
N PRO A 52 47.42 12.20 -9.27
CA PRO A 52 47.35 13.68 -9.28
C PRO A 52 45.98 14.32 -9.63
N THR A 53 45.88 15.57 -9.21
CA THR A 53 44.98 16.66 -9.62
C THR A 53 44.96 16.90 -11.14
N ALA A 54 43.78 17.17 -11.74
CA ALA A 54 43.54 18.30 -12.66
C ALA A 54 42.13 18.30 -13.31
N ALA A 55 41.55 19.51 -13.35
CA ALA A 55 40.74 20.12 -14.42
C ALA A 55 39.24 19.77 -14.65
N THR A 56 38.39 20.70 -14.22
CA THR A 56 37.12 21.20 -14.86
C THR A 56 37.45 21.91 -16.21
N PRO A 57 36.51 22.33 -17.10
CA PRO A 57 35.04 22.32 -17.04
C PRO A 57 34.28 21.93 -18.35
N GLY A 58 32.95 21.73 -18.25
CA GLY A 58 32.06 21.65 -19.41
C GLY A 58 30.56 21.62 -19.07
N ARG A 59 29.88 22.77 -19.29
CA ARG A 59 28.42 23.00 -19.29
C ARG A 59 27.68 21.94 -20.13
N THR A 60 26.46 21.51 -19.82
CA THR A 60 25.12 22.15 -19.94
C THR A 60 24.12 21.07 -19.47
N GLY A 61 22.93 21.27 -18.90
CA GLY A 61 22.02 22.37 -18.65
C GLY A 61 20.70 21.76 -18.12
N SER A 62 19.76 22.63 -17.74
CA SER A 62 18.32 22.35 -17.54
C SER A 62 17.83 21.93 -16.14
N ALA A 63 17.67 22.96 -15.30
CA ALA A 63 16.48 23.35 -14.51
C ALA A 63 15.62 22.31 -13.75
N PRO A 64 15.41 22.53 -12.43
CA PRO A 64 14.28 21.98 -11.69
C PRO A 64 13.07 22.94 -11.70
N ASN A 65 11.90 22.43 -12.13
CA ASN A 65 10.60 22.99 -11.73
C ASN A 65 10.31 22.44 -10.32
N GLY A 66 9.86 23.18 -9.31
CA GLY A 66 9.16 24.45 -9.24
C GLY A 66 8.21 24.30 -8.05
N ALA A 67 8.69 24.65 -6.85
CA ALA A 67 7.90 24.65 -5.63
C ALA A 67 6.96 25.87 -5.62
N GLY A 68 5.65 25.64 -5.60
CA GLY A 68 4.63 26.68 -5.50
C GLY A 68 4.42 27.09 -4.05
N ALA A 69 4.94 28.25 -3.67
CA ALA A 69 4.57 28.99 -2.47
C ALA A 69 3.38 29.92 -2.78
N GLY A 70 2.45 30.05 -1.82
CA GLY A 70 1.22 30.84 -1.95
C GLY A 70 1.43 32.36 -1.94
N PRO A 71 0.41 33.15 -2.33
CA PRO A 71 0.50 34.61 -2.32
C PRO A 71 0.18 35.20 -0.94
N ALA A 72 0.97 36.20 -0.56
CA ALA A 72 0.77 37.08 0.59
C ALA A 72 -0.06 38.32 0.20
N ALA A 73 -0.85 38.78 1.16
CA ALA A 73 -1.77 39.90 1.10
C ALA A 73 -1.08 41.27 1.06
N GLY A 74 -1.75 42.25 0.43
CA GLY A 74 -1.47 43.68 0.55
C GLY A 74 -2.79 44.46 0.51
N ALA A 75 -3.02 45.29 1.52
CA ALA A 75 -4.20 46.13 1.73
C ALA A 75 -3.85 47.63 1.54
N GLN A 76 -4.89 48.48 1.59
CA GLN A 76 -4.97 49.97 1.59
C GLN A 76 -5.42 50.55 0.22
N GLY A 77 -6.35 51.52 0.11
CA GLY A 77 -6.99 52.39 1.10
C GLY A 77 -8.15 53.21 0.49
N ASP A 78 -8.60 54.19 1.27
CA ASP A 78 -9.89 54.89 1.32
C ASP A 78 -10.34 55.75 0.13
N GLY A 79 -11.67 55.94 -0.02
CA GLY A 79 -12.27 56.91 -0.93
C GLY A 79 -13.80 57.04 -0.76
N ALA A 80 -14.25 58.25 -0.44
CA ALA A 80 -15.58 58.61 0.08
C ALA A 80 -16.77 58.57 -0.91
N LEU A 81 -17.97 58.49 -0.32
CA LEU A 81 -19.31 58.58 -0.93
C LEU A 81 -19.59 59.94 -1.62
N PRO A 82 -20.52 59.95 -2.60
CA PRO A 82 -21.66 60.87 -2.44
C PRO A 82 -23.03 60.24 -2.71
N ALA A 83 -24.05 60.80 -2.05
CA ALA A 83 -25.46 60.43 -2.11
C ALA A 83 -26.22 61.18 -3.22
N ALA A 84 -27.17 60.51 -3.88
CA ALA A 84 -28.26 61.16 -4.64
C ALA A 84 -29.48 60.23 -4.83
N GLY A 85 -30.65 60.67 -4.32
CA GLY A 85 -31.98 60.49 -4.93
C GLY A 85 -32.80 59.21 -4.64
N PRO A 86 -34.08 59.32 -4.19
CA PRO A 86 -34.97 58.17 -4.03
C PRO A 86 -35.64 57.79 -5.37
N ALA A 87 -35.45 56.55 -5.81
CA ALA A 87 -36.19 55.94 -6.92
C ALA A 87 -37.38 55.13 -6.38
N GLY A 88 -38.56 55.28 -7.00
CA GLY A 88 -39.83 54.71 -6.57
C GLY A 88 -39.91 53.17 -6.62
N PRO A 89 -41.00 52.57 -6.10
CA PRO A 89 -41.13 51.13 -6.00
C PRO A 89 -41.50 50.53 -7.37
N GLY A 90 -40.49 50.18 -8.16
CA GLY A 90 -40.63 49.31 -9.32
C GLY A 90 -40.77 47.86 -8.86
N ALA A 91 -41.88 47.22 -9.19
CA ALA A 91 -42.14 45.81 -8.91
C ALA A 91 -41.03 44.93 -9.52
N ALA A 92 -40.14 44.41 -8.67
CA ALA A 92 -39.13 43.44 -9.06
C ALA A 92 -39.81 42.08 -9.33
N GLY A 93 -39.89 41.69 -10.59
CA GLY A 93 -40.18 40.31 -10.96
C GLY A 93 -39.17 39.34 -10.32
N PRO A 94 -39.53 38.06 -10.13
CA PRO A 94 -38.66 37.11 -9.45
C PRO A 94 -37.30 37.05 -10.15
N ALA A 95 -36.24 37.31 -9.39
CA ALA A 95 -34.88 37.25 -9.89
C ALA A 95 -34.62 35.88 -10.55
N PRO A 96 -33.86 35.83 -11.66
CA PRO A 96 -33.46 34.56 -12.25
C PRO A 96 -32.77 33.72 -11.18
N ARG A 97 -33.25 32.48 -10.99
CA ARG A 97 -32.61 31.54 -10.07
C ARG A 97 -31.16 31.41 -10.52
N ARG A 98 -30.23 31.92 -9.71
CA ARG A 98 -28.80 31.68 -9.93
C ARG A 98 -28.62 30.18 -10.15
N PRO A 99 -27.90 29.73 -11.19
CA PRO A 99 -27.60 28.32 -11.34
C PRO A 99 -26.97 27.86 -10.03
N ARG A 100 -27.62 26.90 -9.37
CA ARG A 100 -27.11 26.32 -8.14
C ARG A 100 -25.82 25.61 -8.56
N ILE A 101 -24.68 26.17 -8.17
CA ILE A 101 -23.43 25.43 -8.20
C ILE A 101 -23.72 24.15 -7.43
N PRO A 102 -23.52 22.95 -8.01
CA PRO A 102 -23.66 21.72 -7.24
C PRO A 102 -22.77 21.87 -6.00
N GLU A 103 -23.39 21.84 -4.82
CA GLU A 103 -22.65 21.75 -3.56
C GLU A 103 -21.68 20.56 -3.70
N PRO A 104 -20.43 20.68 -3.23
CA PRO A 104 -19.58 19.49 -3.08
C PRO A 104 -20.41 18.43 -2.37
N GLU A 105 -20.43 17.20 -2.86
CA GLU A 105 -21.21 16.11 -2.26
C GLU A 105 -20.61 15.78 -0.88
N GLU A 106 -20.91 16.61 0.12
CA GLU A 106 -20.47 16.53 1.50
C GLU A 106 -20.89 15.17 2.05
N GLY A 107 -19.92 14.27 2.21
CA GLY A 107 -20.12 12.94 2.79
C GLY A 107 -19.76 11.76 1.90
N ARG A 108 -19.37 11.94 0.63
CA ARG A 108 -18.81 10.83 -0.15
C ARG A 108 -17.40 10.52 0.33
N ASN A 109 -17.19 9.32 0.86
CA ASN A 109 -15.86 8.85 1.21
C ASN A 109 -15.06 8.73 -0.09
N GLN A 110 -13.85 9.30 -0.15
CA GLN A 110 -12.97 9.25 -1.32
C GLN A 110 -12.83 7.84 -1.90
N LEU A 111 -12.85 6.81 -1.03
CA LEU A 111 -12.75 5.41 -1.43
C LEU A 111 -13.94 4.93 -2.28
N ASP A 112 -15.12 5.52 -2.12
CA ASP A 112 -16.34 5.13 -2.85
C ASP A 112 -16.26 5.49 -4.34
N LEU A 113 -15.33 6.38 -4.70
CA LEU A 113 -15.09 6.80 -6.08
C LEU A 113 -14.04 5.94 -6.79
N LEU A 114 -13.36 5.04 -6.08
CA LEU A 114 -12.31 4.20 -6.62
C LEU A 114 -12.88 2.85 -7.08
N PRO A 115 -12.47 2.34 -8.26
CA PRO A 115 -12.82 1.00 -8.66
C PRO A 115 -12.22 -0.01 -7.70
N THR A 116 -12.90 -1.15 -7.48
CA THR A 116 -12.43 -2.21 -6.61
C THR A 116 -12.09 -3.48 -7.39
N ARG A 117 -11.15 -4.28 -6.87
CA ARG A 117 -10.73 -5.56 -7.45
C ARG A 117 -10.61 -6.63 -6.38
N PRO A 118 -11.24 -7.80 -6.53
CA PRO A 118 -10.91 -8.95 -5.70
C PRO A 118 -9.48 -9.41 -6.01
N LEU A 119 -8.68 -9.59 -4.96
CA LEU A 119 -7.32 -10.09 -5.03
C LEU A 119 -7.19 -11.37 -4.23
N ARG A 120 -6.27 -12.23 -4.67
CA ARG A 120 -5.79 -13.37 -3.89
C ARG A 120 -4.31 -13.18 -3.60
N VAL A 121 -3.91 -13.32 -2.35
CA VAL A 121 -2.53 -13.15 -1.90
C VAL A 121 -2.13 -14.43 -1.17
N GLY A 122 -1.33 -15.27 -1.81
CA GLY A 122 -1.13 -16.65 -1.35
C GLY A 122 -2.46 -17.42 -1.30
N SER A 123 -2.86 -17.87 -0.10
CA SER A 123 -4.15 -18.52 0.16
C SER A 123 -5.28 -17.54 0.54
N ALA A 124 -4.95 -16.32 0.94
CA ALA A 124 -5.89 -15.34 1.46
C ALA A 124 -6.55 -14.48 0.37
N ARG A 125 -7.70 -13.89 0.68
CA ARG A 125 -8.49 -13.07 -0.23
C ARG A 125 -8.86 -11.73 0.41
N LEU A 126 -8.89 -10.69 -0.40
CA LEU A 126 -9.38 -9.36 -0.02
C LEU A 126 -9.93 -8.62 -1.24
N VAL A 127 -10.67 -7.54 -1.00
CA VAL A 127 -11.08 -6.61 -2.07
C VAL A 127 -10.30 -5.32 -1.94
N ALA A 128 -9.54 -4.96 -2.97
CA ALA A 128 -8.70 -3.77 -2.98
C ALA A 128 -9.34 -2.62 -3.76
N TRP A 129 -9.32 -1.40 -3.21
CA TRP A 129 -9.50 -0.19 -4.00
C TRP A 129 -8.29 0.01 -4.92
N ILE A 130 -8.54 0.44 -6.16
CA ILE A 130 -7.50 0.60 -7.17
C ILE A 130 -7.09 2.07 -7.25
N ALA A 131 -5.83 2.34 -6.92
CA ALA A 131 -5.18 3.62 -7.11
C ALA A 131 -4.28 3.56 -8.36
N ASP A 132 -4.89 3.73 -9.54
CA ASP A 132 -4.24 3.63 -10.85
C ASP A 132 -3.95 4.98 -11.51
N ARG A 133 -4.35 6.11 -10.91
CA ARG A 133 -4.10 7.46 -11.40
C ARG A 133 -3.25 8.23 -10.40
N GLU A 134 -2.55 9.25 -10.88
CA GLU A 134 -1.66 10.04 -10.01
C GLU A 134 -2.39 10.66 -8.80
N PRO A 135 -3.59 11.26 -8.93
CA PRO A 135 -4.31 11.79 -7.78
C PRO A 135 -4.68 10.72 -6.75
N SER A 136 -5.20 9.56 -7.19
CA SER A 136 -5.57 8.48 -6.27
C SER A 136 -4.35 7.84 -5.62
N ARG A 137 -3.22 7.71 -6.33
CA ARG A 137 -1.95 7.23 -5.76
C ARG A 137 -1.36 8.17 -4.73
N ARG A 138 -1.39 9.49 -4.99
CA ARG A 138 -0.83 10.48 -4.04
C ARG A 138 -1.66 10.57 -2.76
N LEU A 139 -2.97 10.41 -2.89
CA LEU A 139 -3.89 10.54 -1.77
C LEU A 139 -3.98 9.26 -0.94
N GLY A 140 -3.92 8.08 -1.57
CA GLY A 140 -3.88 6.80 -0.86
C GLY A 140 -5.02 6.65 0.15
N LEU A 141 -4.67 6.16 1.35
CA LEU A 141 -5.56 6.02 2.50
C LEU A 141 -5.49 7.20 3.50
N MET A 142 -5.05 8.39 3.04
CA MET A 142 -5.05 9.59 3.89
C MET A 142 -6.47 9.89 4.39
N HIS A 143 -6.57 10.35 5.65
CA HIS A 143 -7.82 10.75 6.29
C HIS A 143 -8.88 9.63 6.45
N VAL A 144 -8.53 8.37 6.14
CA VAL A 144 -9.38 7.22 6.42
C VAL A 144 -9.28 6.86 7.90
N ASP A 145 -10.41 6.83 8.60
CA ASP A 145 -10.47 6.52 10.04
C ASP A 145 -10.45 5.03 10.35
N ARG A 146 -10.99 4.21 9.45
CA ARG A 146 -11.07 2.76 9.59
C ARG A 146 -11.14 2.06 8.24
N MET A 147 -10.55 0.88 8.15
CA MET A 147 -10.62 0.00 6.98
C MET A 147 -11.03 -1.41 7.43
N PRO A 148 -12.02 -2.05 6.78
CA PRO A 148 -12.38 -3.44 7.08
C PRO A 148 -11.21 -4.41 6.85
N GLU A 149 -11.17 -5.50 7.60
CA GLU A 149 -10.09 -6.50 7.55
C GLU A 149 -9.96 -7.23 6.21
N ASP A 150 -11.04 -7.30 5.43
CA ASP A 150 -11.10 -7.91 4.10
C ASP A 150 -10.85 -6.90 2.97
N ARG A 151 -10.32 -5.71 3.32
CA ARG A 151 -10.06 -4.61 2.38
C ARG A 151 -8.59 -4.19 2.38
N GLY A 152 -8.22 -3.56 1.27
CA GLY A 152 -6.91 -2.95 1.09
C GLY A 152 -6.93 -1.93 -0.05
N MET A 153 -5.77 -1.35 -0.34
CA MET A 153 -5.58 -0.48 -1.50
C MET A 153 -4.42 -0.99 -2.35
N LEU A 154 -4.67 -1.14 -3.65
CA LEU A 154 -3.68 -1.55 -4.63
C LEU A 154 -3.29 -0.34 -5.49
N PHE A 155 -2.05 0.10 -5.34
CA PHE A 155 -1.43 1.11 -6.17
C PHE A 155 -0.90 0.48 -7.45
N VAL A 156 -1.35 0.98 -8.60
CA VAL A 156 -0.98 0.45 -9.91
C VAL A 156 -0.16 1.50 -10.66
N TYR A 157 1.07 1.13 -11.05
CA TYR A 157 1.96 2.00 -11.80
C TYR A 157 2.03 1.59 -13.29
N PRO A 158 2.18 2.56 -14.20
CA PRO A 158 2.27 2.28 -15.64
C PRO A 158 3.51 1.47 -16.01
N ARG A 159 4.60 1.63 -15.24
CA ARG A 159 5.88 0.95 -15.44
C ARG A 159 6.46 0.52 -14.09
N ALA A 160 7.22 -0.58 -14.09
CA ALA A 160 8.00 -0.97 -12.93
C ALA A 160 9.07 0.09 -12.61
N GLY A 161 9.30 0.36 -11.33
CA GLY A 161 10.33 1.30 -10.88
C GLY A 161 10.49 1.26 -9.37
N ARG A 162 11.51 1.95 -8.83
CA ARG A 162 11.61 2.10 -7.37
C ARG A 162 10.46 2.99 -6.89
N ARG A 163 9.72 2.52 -5.90
CA ARG A 163 8.56 3.22 -5.32
C ARG A 163 8.82 3.48 -3.86
N ALA A 164 8.44 4.64 -3.36
CA ALA A 164 8.57 4.95 -1.96
C ALA A 164 7.25 5.48 -1.40
N PHE A 165 6.95 5.07 -0.18
CA PHE A 165 5.72 5.40 0.52
C PHE A 165 6.04 6.06 1.86
N TRP A 166 5.02 6.71 2.41
CA TRP A 166 5.01 7.40 3.69
C TRP A 166 3.57 7.41 4.23
N MET A 167 3.39 7.78 5.48
CA MET A 167 2.11 7.75 6.19
C MET A 167 1.57 9.14 6.48
N ARG A 168 1.96 10.16 5.68
CA ARG A 168 1.47 11.54 5.83
C ARG A 168 -0.06 11.54 5.86
N ASN A 169 -0.67 12.06 6.92
CA ASN A 169 -2.12 12.13 7.11
C ASN A 169 -2.86 10.77 7.14
N THR A 170 -2.15 9.64 7.26
CA THR A 170 -2.75 8.31 7.39
C THR A 170 -2.92 7.95 8.86
N ARG A 171 -4.16 7.75 9.30
CA ARG A 171 -4.54 7.53 10.72
C ARG A 171 -4.48 6.05 11.13
N ILE A 172 -4.76 5.17 10.17
CA ILE A 172 -4.76 3.72 10.39
C ILE A 172 -3.34 3.15 10.24
N PRO A 173 -2.90 2.23 11.12
CA PRO A 173 -1.63 1.54 10.93
C PRO A 173 -1.76 0.54 9.76
N LEU A 174 -0.74 0.48 8.90
CA LEU A 174 -0.79 -0.31 7.67
C LEU A 174 0.40 -1.25 7.55
N SER A 175 0.17 -2.38 6.89
CA SER A 175 1.25 -3.17 6.29
C SER A 175 1.24 -2.94 4.77
N LEU A 176 2.42 -2.84 4.19
CA LEU A 176 2.65 -2.58 2.78
C LEU A 176 3.44 -3.72 2.16
N ALA A 177 2.96 -4.27 1.05
CA ALA A 177 3.69 -5.21 0.21
C ALA A 177 4.09 -4.57 -1.13
N TYR A 178 5.39 -4.54 -1.42
CA TYR A 178 5.91 -4.19 -2.74
C TYR A 178 5.86 -5.41 -3.66
N VAL A 179 5.21 -5.26 -4.82
CA VAL A 179 4.89 -6.36 -5.72
C VAL A 179 5.45 -6.09 -7.11
N ARG A 180 6.27 -7.03 -7.59
CA ARG A 180 6.89 -6.96 -8.92
C ARG A 180 5.83 -7.03 -10.03
N ALA A 181 6.25 -6.72 -11.25
CA ALA A 181 5.38 -6.78 -12.45
C ALA A 181 4.79 -8.18 -12.69
N ASP A 182 5.49 -9.24 -12.26
CA ASP A 182 5.01 -10.62 -12.36
C ASP A 182 4.06 -11.02 -11.24
N GLY A 183 3.73 -10.12 -10.30
CA GLY A 183 2.81 -10.38 -9.19
C GLY A 183 3.46 -10.98 -7.95
N VAL A 184 4.78 -11.18 -7.92
CA VAL A 184 5.47 -11.71 -6.73
C VAL A 184 5.78 -10.60 -5.73
N ILE A 185 5.53 -10.86 -4.45
CA ILE A 185 5.88 -9.97 -3.34
C ILE A 185 7.39 -9.98 -3.13
N ASP A 186 8.03 -8.81 -3.26
CA ASP A 186 9.47 -8.61 -3.08
C ASP A 186 9.83 -8.19 -1.65
N GLN A 187 8.93 -7.45 -0.99
CA GLN A 187 9.19 -6.86 0.31
C GLN A 187 7.87 -6.56 1.02
N ILE A 188 7.82 -6.80 2.33
CA ILE A 188 6.72 -6.43 3.22
C ILE A 188 7.27 -5.52 4.32
N LEU A 189 6.55 -4.45 4.64
CA LEU A 189 6.87 -3.50 5.71
C LEU A 189 5.62 -3.20 6.53
N ASP A 190 5.80 -3.01 7.84
CA ASP A 190 4.79 -2.38 8.70
C ASP A 190 5.09 -0.88 8.81
N MET A 191 4.05 -0.06 8.74
CA MET A 191 4.15 1.40 8.74
C MET A 191 3.27 1.99 9.84
N GLU A 192 3.81 2.99 10.53
CA GLU A 192 3.16 3.66 11.65
C GLU A 192 2.34 4.88 11.19
N PRO A 193 1.19 5.17 11.81
CA PRO A 193 0.40 6.36 11.52
C PRO A 193 1.23 7.65 11.55
N PHE A 194 0.97 8.55 10.59
CA PHE A 194 1.64 9.86 10.48
C PHE A 194 3.16 9.84 10.25
N ASP A 195 3.80 8.68 10.08
CA ASP A 195 5.24 8.58 9.79
C ASP A 195 5.60 9.21 8.44
N LEU A 196 6.43 10.26 8.45
CA LEU A 196 6.86 10.97 7.25
C LEU A 196 8.15 10.42 6.63
N ARG A 197 8.77 9.41 7.26
CA ARG A 197 9.96 8.76 6.70
C ARG A 197 9.61 8.09 5.38
N SER A 198 10.54 8.19 4.44
CA SER A 198 10.42 7.51 3.16
C SER A 198 10.75 6.03 3.34
N HIS A 199 9.82 5.17 2.97
CA HIS A 199 10.00 3.73 2.91
C HIS A 199 10.13 3.34 1.44
N PRO A 200 11.35 3.09 0.90
CA PRO A 200 11.53 2.71 -0.50
C PRO A 200 11.46 1.20 -0.71
N SER A 201 10.97 0.80 -1.88
CA SER A 201 11.10 -0.56 -2.38
C SER A 201 12.56 -0.92 -2.59
N ARG A 202 12.93 -2.17 -2.28
CA ARG A 202 14.28 -2.69 -2.54
C ARG A 202 14.56 -2.77 -4.03
N THR A 203 13.60 -3.31 -4.79
CA THR A 203 13.71 -3.51 -6.24
C THR A 203 12.70 -2.66 -7.02
N ALA A 204 12.73 -2.78 -8.35
CA ALA A 204 11.72 -2.18 -9.22
C ALA A 204 10.41 -2.96 -9.14
N VAL A 205 9.33 -2.26 -8.77
CA VAL A 205 8.00 -2.84 -8.56
C VAL A 205 6.95 -2.09 -9.36
N GLN A 206 5.89 -2.80 -9.73
CA GLN A 206 4.80 -2.26 -10.53
C GLN A 206 3.52 -2.06 -9.72
N PHE A 207 3.38 -2.82 -8.64
CA PHE A 207 2.23 -2.72 -7.75
C PHE A 207 2.69 -2.59 -6.30
N VAL A 208 1.85 -1.94 -5.50
CA VAL A 208 2.01 -1.87 -4.05
C VAL A 208 0.66 -2.14 -3.42
N LEU A 209 0.59 -3.04 -2.45
CA LEU A 209 -0.64 -3.39 -1.75
C LEU A 209 -0.55 -2.94 -0.29
N GLU A 210 -1.44 -2.03 0.11
CA GLU A 210 -1.64 -1.64 1.51
C GLU A 210 -2.84 -2.39 2.10
N VAL A 211 -2.67 -2.89 3.32
CA VAL A 211 -3.67 -3.60 4.12
C VAL A 211 -3.53 -3.17 5.59
N ASN A 212 -4.51 -3.49 6.45
CA ASN A 212 -4.39 -3.24 7.89
C ASN A 212 -3.13 -3.89 8.46
N GLN A 213 -2.45 -3.22 9.39
CA GLN A 213 -1.22 -3.73 9.97
C GLN A 213 -1.39 -5.15 10.55
N GLY A 214 -0.41 -6.01 10.26
CA GLY A 214 -0.39 -7.40 10.68
C GLY A 214 -1.29 -8.34 9.86
N TRP A 215 -2.01 -7.84 8.84
CA TRP A 215 -2.85 -8.68 7.98
C TRP A 215 -2.04 -9.78 7.28
N PHE A 216 -0.87 -9.46 6.73
CA PHE A 216 0.00 -10.45 6.08
C PHE A 216 0.43 -11.55 7.06
N ARG A 217 0.81 -11.18 8.29
CA ARG A 217 1.18 -12.15 9.33
C ARG A 217 0.01 -13.06 9.72
N ARG A 218 -1.19 -12.49 9.92
CA ARG A 218 -2.41 -13.26 10.27
C ARG A 218 -2.80 -14.26 9.18
N HIS A 219 -2.51 -13.93 7.93
CA HIS A 219 -2.83 -14.76 6.77
C HIS A 219 -1.64 -15.57 6.25
N GLU A 220 -0.54 -15.61 7.02
CA GLU A 220 0.69 -16.33 6.70
C GLU A 220 1.33 -15.97 5.34
N VAL A 221 1.03 -14.76 4.83
CA VAL A 221 1.61 -14.23 3.59
C VAL A 221 3.03 -13.75 3.84
N ARG A 222 3.95 -14.12 2.95
CA ARG A 222 5.38 -13.84 3.05
C ARG A 222 5.94 -13.30 1.74
N VAL A 223 7.16 -12.76 1.82
CA VAL A 223 7.96 -12.43 0.63
C VAL A 223 8.14 -13.70 -0.22
N GLY A 224 7.96 -13.58 -1.53
CA GLY A 224 7.94 -14.70 -2.47
C GLY A 224 6.54 -15.18 -2.85
N ASP A 225 5.51 -14.87 -2.05
CA ASP A 225 4.13 -15.20 -2.42
C ASP A 225 3.64 -14.36 -3.60
N ARG A 226 2.58 -14.84 -4.24
CA ARG A 226 2.00 -14.22 -5.43
C ARG A 226 0.68 -13.53 -5.10
N VAL A 227 0.54 -12.33 -5.65
CA VAL A 227 -0.71 -11.57 -5.74
C VAL A 227 -1.35 -11.86 -7.10
N GLU A 228 -2.58 -12.34 -7.08
CA GLU A 228 -3.39 -12.63 -8.26
C GLU A 228 -4.59 -11.68 -8.36
N GLY A 229 -5.18 -11.58 -9.56
CA GLY A 229 -6.19 -10.57 -9.86
C GLY A 229 -5.61 -9.27 -10.42
N LEU A 230 -4.31 -9.25 -10.72
CA LEU A 230 -3.58 -8.12 -11.29
C LEU A 230 -3.69 -8.00 -12.82
N GLN A 231 -4.18 -9.04 -13.48
CA GLN A 231 -4.29 -9.08 -14.93
C GLN A 231 -5.17 -7.96 -15.48
N GLY A 232 -4.71 -7.32 -16.56
CA GLY A 232 -5.41 -6.20 -17.20
C GLY A 232 -5.29 -4.87 -16.46
N LEU A 233 -4.76 -4.82 -15.24
CA LEU A 233 -4.48 -3.56 -14.56
C LEU A 233 -3.28 -2.87 -15.22
N ARG A 234 -3.48 -1.64 -15.67
CA ARG A 234 -2.47 -0.77 -16.27
C ARG A 234 -2.57 0.56 -15.53
N GLY A 235 -1.46 1.04 -14.98
CA GLY A 235 -1.46 2.38 -14.39
C GLY A 235 -1.63 3.43 -15.48
N HIS A 236 -2.35 4.50 -15.15
CA HIS A 236 -2.55 5.69 -15.98
C HIS A 236 -1.80 6.89 -15.39
#